data_AF-A0A9W6NQQ6-F1
#
_entry.id   AF-A0A9W6NQQ6-F1
#
_cell.length_a   1.000
_cell.length_b   1.000
_cell.length_c   1.000
_cell.angle_alpha   90.00
_cell.angle_beta   90.00
_cell.angle_gamma   90.00
#
_symmetry.space_group_name_H-M   'P 1'
#
loop_
_entity.id
_entity.type
_entity.pdbx_description
1 polymer ?
#
loop_
_entity_poly.entity_id
_entity_poly.type
_entity_poly.pdbx_seq_one_letter_code
_entity_poly.pdbx_strand_id
1 'polypeptide(L)' 'MPTTYAALRTATYTYVEYDDGEHEYYDRTTDPYQLTNAYDTLPAARRTTLHTDLDALQHCHTDTTCWAAGHTS' A
#
# COMPACT_ATOMS: atom_id res chain seq x y z
N MET A 1 -1.06 -22.15 2.28
CA MET A 1 -1.36 -21.30 3.46
C MET A 1 -2.11 -20.09 2.93
N PRO A 2 -3.03 -19.43 3.67
CA PRO A 2 -3.57 -18.17 3.19
C PRO A 2 -2.38 -17.23 2.93
N THR A 3 -2.35 -16.60 1.76
CA THR A 3 -1.36 -15.57 1.47
C THR A 3 -1.53 -14.48 2.52
N THR A 4 -0.52 -14.31 3.37
CA THR A 4 -0.44 -13.16 4.25
C THR A 4 -0.24 -11.94 3.36
N TYR A 5 -0.97 -10.86 3.68
CA TYR A 5 -0.93 -9.62 2.93
C TYR A 5 -0.83 -8.45 3.88
N ALA A 6 -0.26 -7.36 3.38
CA ALA A 6 -0.26 -6.07 4.04
C ALA A 6 -0.80 -5.01 3.08
N ALA A 7 -1.46 -3.98 3.61
CA ALA A 7 -2.13 -2.99 2.78
C ALA A 7 -2.06 -1.58 3.34
N LEU A 8 -1.86 -0.61 2.45
CA LEU A 8 -2.14 0.80 2.70
C LEU A 8 -3.55 1.11 2.23
N ARG A 9 -4.36 1.68 3.11
CA ARG A 9 -5.74 2.06 2.77
C ARG A 9 -5.97 3.51 3.15
N THR A 10 -6.07 4.37 2.14
CA THR A 10 -6.30 5.81 2.32
C THR A 10 -7.70 6.22 1.86
N ALA A 11 -7.99 7.51 1.85
CA ALA A 11 -9.21 8.05 1.26
C ALA A 11 -9.20 7.95 -0.27
N THR A 12 -8.03 8.01 -0.91
CA THR A 12 -7.90 8.13 -2.37
C THR A 12 -7.38 6.86 -3.05
N TYR A 13 -6.73 5.95 -2.32
CA TYR A 13 -6.22 4.71 -2.89
C TYR A 13 -6.22 3.53 -1.90
N THR A 14 -6.16 2.32 -2.45
CA THR A 14 -5.77 1.09 -1.74
C THR A 14 -4.52 0.54 -2.43
N TYR A 15 -3.52 0.12 -1.66
CA TYR A 15 -2.35 -0.61 -2.13
C TYR A 15 -2.18 -1.88 -1.31
N VAL A 16 -1.91 -3.02 -1.94
CA VAL A 16 -1.75 -4.33 -1.29
C VAL A 16 -0.47 -5.01 -1.77
N GLU A 17 0.28 -5.59 -0.84
CA GLU A 17 1.39 -6.51 -1.11
C GLU A 17 1.05 -7.88 -0.54
N TYR A 18 1.18 -8.91 -1.36
CA TYR A 18 1.05 -10.31 -0.97
C TYR A 18 2.44 -10.95 -0.84
N ASP A 19 2.59 -11.89 0.08
CA ASP A 19 3.87 -12.58 0.32
C ASP A 19 4.35 -13.43 -0.88
N ASP A 20 3.49 -13.73 -1.84
CA ASP A 20 3.85 -14.39 -3.09
C ASP A 20 4.41 -13.43 -4.17
N GLY A 21 4.48 -12.14 -3.85
CA GLY A 21 4.99 -11.09 -4.71
C GLY A 21 3.93 -10.47 -5.62
N GLU A 22 2.65 -10.85 -5.49
CA GLU A 22 1.56 -10.12 -6.14
C GLU A 22 1.35 -8.75 -5.50
N HIS A 23 0.96 -7.77 -6.32
CA HIS A 23 0.76 -6.40 -5.90
C HIS A 23 -0.53 -5.85 -6.51
N GLU A 24 -1.29 -5.11 -5.73
CA GLU A 24 -2.52 -4.46 -6.18
C GLU A 24 -2.52 -2.97 -5.87
N TYR A 25 -3.03 -2.17 -6.81
CA TYR A 25 -3.32 -0.76 -6.58
C TYR A 25 -4.67 -0.39 -7.15
N TYR A 26 -5.50 0.26 -6.34
CA TYR A 26 -6.80 0.77 -6.73
C TYR A 26 -6.91 2.26 -6.42
N ASP A 27 -7.30 3.05 -7.42
CA ASP A 27 -7.72 4.44 -7.21
C ASP A 27 -9.15 4.43 -6.69
N ARG A 28 -9.35 4.83 -5.44
CA ARG A 28 -10.67 4.78 -4.78
C ARG A 28 -11.58 5.94 -5.15
N THR A 29 -11.04 6.96 -5.81
CA THR A 29 -11.83 8.10 -6.30
C THR A 29 -12.55 7.74 -7.59
N THR A 30 -11.90 6.96 -8.46
CA THR A 30 -12.43 6.56 -9.77
C THR A 30 -12.89 5.10 -9.82
N ASP A 31 -12.34 4.24 -8.96
CA ASP A 31 -12.69 2.82 -8.81
C ASP A 31 -13.03 2.47 -7.34
N PRO A 32 -14.18 2.97 -6.82
CA PRO A 32 -14.57 2.76 -5.42
C PRO A 32 -14.84 1.29 -5.09
N TYR A 33 -15.10 0.46 -6.11
CA TYR A 33 -15.35 -0.97 -5.96
C TYR A 33 -14.10 -1.83 -6.14
N GLN A 34 -12.94 -1.23 -6.42
CA GLN A 34 -11.64 -1.90 -6.50
C GLN A 34 -11.66 -3.07 -7.50
N LEU A 35 -12.23 -2.81 -8.68
CA LEU A 35 -12.39 -3.82 -9.73
C LEU A 35 -11.19 -3.87 -10.68
N THR A 36 -10.42 -2.80 -10.77
CA THR A 36 -9.33 -2.65 -11.74
C THR A 36 -8.01 -2.47 -11.02
N ASN A 37 -7.22 -3.55 -10.93
CA ASN A 37 -5.85 -3.45 -10.44
C ASN A 37 -5.01 -2.62 -11.43
N ALA A 38 -4.58 -1.44 -10.99
CA ALA A 38 -3.79 -0.50 -11.79
C ALA A 38 -2.30 -0.51 -11.42
N TYR A 39 -1.83 -1.44 -10.58
CA TYR A 39 -0.44 -1.48 -10.11
C TYR A 39 0.56 -1.43 -11.27
N ASP A 40 0.32 -2.20 -12.32
CA ASP A 40 1.22 -2.28 -13.49
C ASP A 40 1.26 -1.03 -14.36
N THR A 41 0.34 -0.10 -14.14
CA THR A 41 0.33 1.20 -14.82
C THR A 41 1.09 2.27 -14.04
N LEU A 42 1.42 2.01 -12.76
CA LEU A 42 2.09 2.99 -11.91
C LEU A 42 3.54 3.22 -12.36
N PRO A 43 4.01 4.49 -12.29
CA PRO A 43 5.43 4.79 -12.42
C PRO A 43 6.26 4.00 -11.40
N ALA A 44 7.45 3.54 -11.76
CA ALA A 44 8.33 2.77 -10.87
C ALA A 44 8.59 3.50 -9.54
N ALA A 45 8.82 4.82 -9.59
CA ALA A 45 9.00 5.64 -8.39
C ALA A 45 7.79 5.57 -7.45
N ARG A 46 6.57 5.54 -7.99
CA ARG A 46 5.35 5.43 -7.17
C ARG A 46 5.26 4.07 -6.49
N ARG A 47 5.62 2.98 -7.18
CA ARG A 47 5.67 1.64 -6.59
C ARG A 47 6.68 1.58 -5.45
N THR A 48 7.87 2.17 -5.64
CA THR A 48 8.90 2.25 -4.59
C THR A 48 8.42 3.03 -3.36
N THR A 49 7.74 4.16 -3.54
CA THR A 49 7.16 4.92 -2.43
C THR A 49 6.12 4.09 -1.67
N LEU A 50 5.18 3.45 -2.37
CA LEU A 50 4.15 2.62 -1.75
C LEU A 50 4.73 1.47 -0.93
N HIS A 51 5.74 0.79 -1.48
CA HIS A 51 6.44 -0.28 -0.76
C HIS A 51 7.16 0.25 0.49
N THR A 52 7.89 1.36 0.35
CA THR A 52 8.60 1.98 1.49
C THR A 52 7.64 2.40 2.61
N ASP A 53 6.50 2.98 2.25
CA ASP A 53 5.49 3.43 3.21
C ASP A 53 4.86 2.23 3.95
N LEU A 54 4.57 1.14 3.22
CA LEU A 54 4.01 -0.08 3.81
C LEU A 54 5.02 -0.79 4.72
N ASP A 55 6.28 -0.92 4.26
CA ASP A 55 7.37 -1.51 5.03
C ASP A 55 7.62 -0.72 6.34
N ALA A 56 7.60 0.60 6.28
CA ALA A 56 7.74 1.46 7.46
C ALA A 56 6.62 1.22 8.48
N LEU A 57 5.38 1.00 8.03
CA LEU A 57 4.25 0.68 8.91
C LEU A 57 4.34 -0.73 9.49
N GLN A 58 4.87 -1.70 8.74
CA GLN A 58 5.09 -3.06 9.24
C GLN A 58 6.19 -3.13 10.30
N HIS A 59 7.23 -2.31 10.16
CA HIS A 59 8.43 -2.33 11.00
C HIS A 59 8.47 -1.21 12.05
N CYS A 60 7.39 -0.44 12.22
CA CYS A 60 7.32 0.54 13.29
C CYS A 60 7.13 -0.16 14.65
N HIS A 61 7.80 0.36 15.69
CA HIS A 61 7.81 -0.27 17.02
C HIS A 61 7.57 0.70 18.17
N THR A 62 7.47 2.00 17.88
CA THR A 62 7.23 3.04 18.89
C THR A 62 6.11 3.94 18.41
N ASP A 63 5.38 4.55 19.35
CA ASP A 63 4.30 5.49 19.02
C ASP A 63 4.77 6.57 18.05
N THR A 64 5.98 7.11 18.26
CA THR A 64 6.56 8.14 17.39
C THR A 64 6.87 7.63 15.99
N THR A 65 7.48 6.45 15.85
CA THR A 65 7.82 5.89 14.53
C THR A 65 6.59 5.40 13.78
N CYS A 66 5.61 4.82 14.48
CA CYS A 66 4.35 4.40 13.88
C CYS A 66 3.49 5.60 13.46
N TRP A 67 3.46 6.66 14.26
CA TRP A 67 2.78 7.89 13.89
C TRP A 67 3.39 8.52 12.64
N ALA A 68 4.72 8.59 12.57
CA ALA A 68 5.42 9.11 11.39
C ALA A 68 5.14 8.28 10.14
N ALA A 69 5.17 6.94 10.25
CA ALA A 69 4.87 6.03 9.14
C ALA A 69 3.41 6.11 8.68
N GLY A 70 2.47 6.35 9.58
CA GLY A 70 1.04 6.51 9.25
C GLY A 70 0.65 7.89 8.71
N HIS A 71 1.53 8.88 8.84
CA HIS A 71 1.32 10.26 8.37
C HIS A 71 2.24 10.62 7.19
N THR A 72 2.48 9.67 6.29
CA THR A 72 3.16 9.95 5.01
C THR A 72 2.29 10.88 4.16
N SER A 73 2.92 11.94 3.63
CA SER A 73 2.28 13.06 2.91
C SER A 73 2.06 12.80 1.43
#